data_AF-A0A1Z8SQX2-F1
#
_entry.id   AF-A0A1Z8SQX2-F1
#
_cell.length_a   1.000
_cell.length_b   1.000
_cell.length_c   1.000
_cell.angle_alpha   90.00
_cell.angle_beta   90.00
_cell.angle_gamma   90.00
#
_symmetry.space_group_name_H-M   'P 1'
#
loop_
_entity.id
_entity.type
_entity.pdbx_description
1 polymer ?
#
loop_
_entity_poly.entity_id
_entity_poly.type
_entity_poly.pdbx_seq_one_letter_code
_entity_poly.pdbx_strand_id
1 'polypeptide(L)'
;MSVLTEERLIQFMRETVQLQAICLDHLIDSGTRSVDSDLFQRYQTFVGSIEAEKGREATLSEEGWKWIWRPSEGMNYIQLYGRLTWINMQLLDLL
;
A
#
# COMPACT_ATOMS: atom_id res chain seq x y z
N MET A 1 -21.73 -10.09 3.03
CA MET A 1 -21.61 -8.94 3.95
C MET A 1 -20.13 -8.74 4.15
N SER A 2 -19.58 -7.61 3.69
CA SER A 2 -18.18 -7.25 3.90
C SER A 2 -17.92 -7.13 5.41
N VAL A 3 -16.83 -7.75 5.89
CA VAL A 3 -16.44 -7.78 7.32
C VAL A 3 -15.13 -6.99 7.52
N LEU A 4 -14.87 -5.98 6.69
CA LEU A 4 -13.83 -4.99 6.99
C LEU A 4 -14.49 -3.82 7.71
N THR A 5 -14.07 -3.53 8.94
CA THR A 5 -14.66 -2.41 9.68
C THR A 5 -14.14 -1.08 9.13
N GLU A 6 -14.97 -0.03 9.21
CA GLU A 6 -14.58 1.34 8.89
C GLU A 6 -13.30 1.74 9.64
N GLU A 7 -13.21 1.39 10.92
CA GLU A 7 -12.01 1.63 11.75
C GLU A 7 -10.75 0.99 11.16
N ARG A 8 -10.88 -0.23 10.60
CA ARG A 8 -9.75 -0.94 9.99
C ARG A 8 -9.35 -0.33 8.65
N LEU A 9 -10.32 0.11 7.85
CA LEU A 9 -10.08 0.87 6.62
C LEU A 9 -9.34 2.18 6.91
N ILE A 10 -9.82 2.95 7.90
CA ILE A 10 -9.19 4.21 8.32
C ILE A 10 -7.75 3.97 8.81
N GLN A 11 -7.50 2.86 9.53
CA GLN A 11 -6.13 2.48 9.92
C GLN A 11 -5.23 2.24 8.70
N PHE A 12 -5.69 1.49 7.70
CA PHE A 12 -4.91 1.27 6.48
C PHE A 12 -4.66 2.57 5.70
N MET A 13 -5.66 3.45 5.60
CA MET A 13 -5.50 4.76 4.96
C MET A 13 -4.44 5.60 5.71
N ARG A 14 -4.47 5.61 7.05
CA ARG A 14 -3.47 6.30 7.86
C ARG A 14 -2.07 5.76 7.64
N GLU A 15 -1.89 4.44 7.65
CA GLU A 15 -0.60 3.79 7.38
C GLU A 15 -0.10 4.11 5.96
N THR A 16 -1.00 4.17 4.98
CA THR A 16 -0.67 4.55 3.60
C THR A 16 -0.11 5.98 3.54
N VAL A 17 -0.78 6.93 4.18
CA VAL A 17 -0.33 8.34 4.25
C VAL A 17 1.03 8.46 4.95
N GLN A 18 1.27 7.69 6.01
CA GLN A 18 2.55 7.69 6.71
C GLN A 18 3.69 7.16 5.83
N LEU A 19 3.48 6.06 5.09
CA LEU A 19 4.47 5.53 4.16
C LEU A 19 4.71 6.49 2.98
N GLN A 20 3.66 7.14 2.48
CA GLN A 20 3.78 8.15 1.43
C GLN A 20 4.60 9.36 1.87
N ALA A 21 4.39 9.85 3.10
CA ALA A 21 5.17 10.97 3.64
C ALA A 21 6.67 10.65 3.66
N ILE A 22 7.05 9.44 4.12
CA ILE A 22 8.44 8.99 4.10
C ILE A 22 8.96 8.89 2.66
N CYS A 23 8.17 8.32 1.74
CA CYS A 23 8.54 8.24 0.34
C CYS A 23 8.77 9.63 -0.27
N LEU A 24 7.92 10.61 0.04
CA LEU A 24 7.99 11.97 -0.48
C LEU A 24 9.28 12.68 -0.07
N ASP A 25 9.70 12.53 1.19
CA ASP A 25 10.97 13.07 1.69
C ASP A 25 12.16 12.57 0.87
N HIS A 26 12.12 11.31 0.42
CA HIS A 26 13.17 10.72 -0.43
C HIS A 26 12.98 10.99 -1.93
N LEU A 27 11.76 11.30 -2.38
CA LEU A 27 11.41 11.37 -3.80
C LEU A 27 12.10 12.53 -4.51
N ILE A 28 12.24 13.67 -3.80
CA ILE A 28 12.87 14.89 -4.30
C ILE A 28 14.36 14.63 -4.59
N ASP A 29 15.05 13.93 -3.68
CA ASP A 29 16.49 13.74 -3.75
C ASP A 29 16.92 12.46 -4.49
N SER A 30 16.07 11.44 -4.48
CA SER A 30 16.42 10.07 -4.86
C SER A 30 15.39 9.39 -5.77
N GLY A 31 14.44 10.12 -6.37
CA GLY A 31 13.23 9.58 -7.01
C GLY A 31 13.34 8.30 -7.84
N THR A 32 14.41 8.11 -8.63
CA THR A 32 14.63 6.90 -9.45
C THR A 32 15.51 5.83 -8.81
N ARG A 33 16.14 6.12 -7.66
CA ARG A 33 16.89 5.15 -6.88
C ARG A 33 15.94 4.14 -6.24
N SER A 34 16.44 2.93 -6.07
CA SER A 34 15.74 1.90 -5.32
C SER A 34 15.38 2.40 -3.92
N VAL A 35 14.20 2.01 -3.46
CA VAL A 35 13.75 2.24 -2.09
C VAL A 35 14.74 1.56 -1.15
N ASP A 36 15.03 2.20 -0.02
CA ASP A 36 15.84 1.61 1.03
C ASP A 36 15.17 0.34 1.58
N SER A 37 15.98 -0.59 2.09
CA SER A 37 15.48 -1.88 2.54
C SER A 37 14.48 -1.78 3.70
N ASP A 38 14.60 -0.77 4.56
CA ASP A 38 13.71 -0.60 5.71
C ASP A 38 12.32 -0.15 5.25
N LEU A 39 12.24 0.89 4.43
CA LEU A 39 10.97 1.36 3.87
C LEU A 39 10.30 0.30 2.98
N PHE A 40 11.09 -0.43 2.19
CA PHE A 40 10.56 -1.53 1.38
C PHE A 40 9.97 -2.65 2.24
N GLN A 41 10.68 -3.05 3.31
CA GLN A 41 10.18 -4.05 4.26
C GLN A 41 8.89 -3.59 4.95
N ARG A 42 8.82 -2.32 5.37
CA ARG A 42 7.60 -1.75 5.97
C ARG A 42 6.43 -1.76 5.00
N TYR A 43 6.68 -1.41 3.74
CA TYR A 43 5.66 -1.52 2.69
C TYR A 43 5.18 -2.96 2.46
N GLN A 44 6.10 -3.94 2.45
CA GLN A 44 5.72 -5.36 2.34
C GLN A 44 4.85 -5.82 3.51
N THR A 45 5.19 -5.42 4.74
CA THR A 45 4.38 -5.71 5.94
C THR A 45 2.99 -5.07 5.85
N PHE A 46 2.90 -3.83 5.36
CA PHE A 46 1.64 -3.14 5.13
C PHE A 46 0.75 -3.87 4.10
N VAL A 47 1.30 -4.21 2.93
CA VAL A 47 0.57 -4.99 1.90
C VAL A 47 0.13 -6.34 2.44
N GLY A 48 0.97 -7.04 3.18
CA GLY A 48 0.62 -8.32 3.82
C GLY A 48 -0.52 -8.17 4.85
N SER A 49 -0.59 -7.03 5.53
CA SER A 49 -1.67 -6.73 6.48
C SER A 49 -3.01 -6.51 5.78
N ILE A 50 -3.02 -5.90 4.59
CA ILE A 50 -4.23 -5.80 3.75
C ILE A 50 -4.59 -7.17 3.18
N GLU A 51 -3.59 -7.92 2.69
CA GLU A 51 -3.80 -9.25 2.11
C GLU A 51 -4.47 -10.23 3.11
N ALA A 52 -4.14 -10.13 4.39
CA ALA A 52 -4.75 -10.93 5.45
C ALA A 52 -6.27 -10.73 5.56
N GLU A 53 -6.80 -9.61 5.07
CA GLU A 53 -8.23 -9.29 5.09
C GLU A 53 -8.99 -9.79 3.85
N LYS A 54 -8.32 -10.37 2.84
CA LYS A 54 -8.96 -10.91 1.61
C LYS A 54 -10.11 -11.88 1.87
N GLY A 55 -10.02 -12.66 2.95
CA GLY A 55 -11.08 -13.59 3.32
C GLY A 55 -12.37 -12.92 3.82
N ARG A 56 -12.28 -11.62 4.17
CA ARG A 56 -13.36 -10.82 4.76
C ARG A 56 -13.91 -9.76 3.80
N GLU A 57 -13.12 -9.37 2.80
CA GLU A 57 -13.50 -8.43 1.75
C GLU A 57 -13.28 -9.03 0.36
N ALA A 58 -14.39 -9.26 -0.35
CA ALA A 58 -14.38 -9.86 -1.69
C ALA A 58 -13.70 -8.95 -2.72
N THR A 59 -13.79 -7.62 -2.56
CA THR A 59 -13.16 -6.66 -3.47
C THR A 59 -11.63 -6.78 -3.47
N LEU A 60 -11.01 -7.16 -2.34
CA LEU A 60 -9.56 -7.42 -2.27
C LEU A 60 -9.13 -8.66 -3.06
N SER A 61 -10.08 -9.50 -3.51
CA SER A 61 -9.81 -10.67 -4.35
C SER A 61 -9.95 -10.37 -5.85
N GLU A 62 -10.38 -9.16 -6.21
CA GLU A 62 -10.54 -8.74 -7.60
C GLU A 62 -9.20 -8.66 -8.36
N GLU A 63 -9.26 -8.78 -9.68
CA GLU A 63 -8.08 -8.75 -10.55
C GLU A 63 -7.27 -7.46 -10.38
N GLY A 64 -7.96 -6.34 -10.13
CA GLY A 64 -7.37 -5.04 -9.87
C GLY A 64 -6.41 -5.02 -8.69
N TRP A 65 -6.52 -5.95 -7.74
CA TRP A 65 -5.62 -6.03 -6.58
C TRP A 65 -4.44 -6.98 -6.77
N LYS A 66 -4.48 -7.89 -7.75
CA LYS A 66 -3.50 -8.99 -7.88
C LYS A 66 -2.04 -8.51 -7.98
N TRP A 67 -1.82 -7.35 -8.56
CA TRP A 67 -0.50 -6.80 -8.83
C TRP A 67 0.17 -6.14 -7.61
N ILE A 68 -0.58 -5.88 -6.52
CA ILE A 68 0.00 -5.31 -5.29
C ILE A 68 0.59 -6.39 -4.36
N TRP A 69 0.08 -7.62 -4.40
CA TRP A 69 0.47 -8.71 -3.48
C TRP A 69 1.91 -9.18 -3.62
N ARG A 70 2.52 -8.94 -4.79
CA ARG A 70 3.89 -9.33 -5.09
C ARG A 70 4.69 -8.11 -5.51
N PRO A 71 5.09 -7.26 -4.55
CA PRO A 71 5.90 -6.09 -4.88
C PRO A 71 7.25 -6.53 -5.46
N SER A 72 7.66 -5.92 -6.57
CA SER A 72 8.93 -6.23 -7.23
C SER A 72 10.11 -5.81 -6.35
N GLU A 73 11.10 -6.69 -6.21
CA GLU A 73 12.42 -6.27 -5.74
C GLU A 73 12.99 -5.20 -6.68
N GLY A 74 13.68 -4.20 -6.11
CA GLY A 74 14.25 -3.09 -6.87
C GLY A 74 13.27 -1.97 -7.24
N MET A 75 12.08 -1.93 -6.62
CA MET A 75 11.16 -0.80 -6.75
C MET A 75 11.82 0.52 -6.33
N ASN A 76 11.61 1.58 -7.11
CA ASN A 76 12.09 2.93 -6.77
C ASN A 76 11.04 3.76 -6.01
N TYR A 77 11.47 4.88 -5.43
CA TYR A 77 10.60 5.74 -4.61
C TYR A 77 9.36 6.25 -5.36
N ILE A 78 9.49 6.61 -6.64
CA ILE A 78 8.35 7.04 -7.48
C ILE A 78 7.32 5.91 -7.64
N GLN A 79 7.78 4.70 -7.92
CA GLN A 79 6.92 3.53 -8.05
C GLN A 79 6.22 3.21 -6.74
N LEU A 80 6.95 3.23 -5.60
CA LEU A 80 6.36 2.96 -4.29
C LEU A 80 5.30 4.01 -3.93
N TYR A 81 5.60 5.30 -4.14
CA TYR A 81 4.65 6.38 -3.92
C TYR A 81 3.39 6.24 -4.77
N GLY A 82 3.53 5.94 -6.06
CA GLY A 82 2.40 5.71 -6.96
C GLY A 82 1.53 4.54 -6.53
N ARG A 83 2.15 3.45 -6.06
CA ARG A 83 1.44 2.28 -5.53
C ARG A 83 0.65 2.61 -4.27
N LEU A 84 1.27 3.28 -3.30
CA LEU A 84 0.60 3.71 -2.08
C LEU A 84 -0.58 4.64 -2.40
N THR A 85 -0.41 5.55 -3.35
CA THR A 85 -1.49 6.46 -3.79
C THR A 85 -2.69 5.68 -4.33
N TRP A 86 -2.43 4.69 -5.18
CA TRP A 86 -3.48 3.82 -5.71
C TRP A 86 -4.16 3.03 -4.59
N ILE A 87 -3.40 2.41 -3.68
CA ILE A 87 -3.95 1.66 -2.53
C ILE A 87 -4.86 2.57 -1.70
N ASN A 88 -4.44 3.80 -1.39
CA ASN A 88 -5.25 4.73 -0.61
C ASN A 88 -6.59 5.06 -1.28
N MET A 89 -6.58 5.26 -2.60
CA MET A 89 -7.79 5.49 -3.38
C MET A 89 -8.72 4.28 -3.33
N GLN A 90 -8.18 3.06 -3.50
CA GLN A 90 -9.00 1.85 -3.44
C GLN A 90 -9.56 1.57 -2.05
N LEU A 91 -8.80 1.87 -0.98
CA LEU A 91 -9.30 1.77 0.39
C LEU A 91 -10.43 2.77 0.67
N LEU A 92 -10.34 3.97 0.10
CA LEU A 92 -11.41 4.97 0.17
C LEU A 92 -12.69 4.49 -0.54
N ASP A 93 -12.56 3.82 -1.69
CA ASP A 93 -13.71 3.27 -2.43
C ASP A 93 -14.45 2.13 -1.69
N LEU A 94 -13.85 1.60 -0.60
CA LEU A 94 -14.45 0.57 0.26
C LEU A 94 -15.25 1.13 1.45
N LEU A 95 -15.18 2.45 1.71
CA LEU A 95 -16.00 3.15 2.70
C LEU A 95 -17.39 3.46 2.15
#